data_AF-A0A5B1M2V3-F1
#
_entry.id   AF-A0A5B1M2V3-F1
#
_cell.length_a   1.000
_cell.length_b   1.000
_cell.length_c   1.000
_cell.angle_alpha   90.00
_cell.angle_beta   90.00
_cell.angle_gamma   90.00
#
_symmetry.space_group_name_H-M   'P 1'
#
loop_
_entity.id
_entity.type
_entity.pdbx_description
1 polymer ?
#
loop_
_entity_poly.entity_id
_entity_poly.type
_entity_poly.pdbx_seq_one_letter_code
_entity_poly.pdbx_strand_id
1 'polypeptide(L)'
;MELAPTTPHPAAFYDGGLPGGRPRPDLRAKVMLERVERSSGGLARESFRMLRRIAYNDEEYGEILVPADLDTFDTDFASVPGLLTWLVPKTGAHLPAALIHDGLVGGRDYVATRYPPDADPIDRVAADLVFRRAMRDSYIPLIRRWLVWSAVTLGTIRHGSESWSRARHLRYQVAALGTLLCVAGLGIIATLDLFDVVAWLPWMGADRGFVTELAGGLAGAIVVPLLLGLTWGRFAIAGAMTGVALAVLLHVTALVIVASLVFTLALSGTA
;
A
#
# COMPACT_ATOMS: atom_id res chain seq x y z
N MET A 1 -10.52 -19.23 -0.70
CA MET A 1 -10.09 -18.00 -0.02
C MET A 1 -10.95 -17.87 1.22
N GLU A 2 -10.44 -18.40 2.33
CA GLU A 2 -11.16 -18.37 3.61
C GLU A 2 -11.21 -16.92 4.09
N LEU A 3 -12.42 -16.41 4.35
CA LEU A 3 -12.61 -15.11 4.97
C LEU A 3 -12.18 -15.27 6.43
N ALA A 4 -10.89 -15.09 6.69
CA ALA A 4 -10.31 -15.01 8.03
C ALA A 4 -11.13 -14.06 8.92
N PRO A 5 -11.14 -14.27 10.26
CA PRO A 5 -12.00 -13.52 11.18
C PRO A 5 -11.94 -12.01 10.88
N THR A 6 -13.12 -11.44 10.60
CA THR A 6 -13.27 -10.02 10.25
C THR A 6 -13.21 -9.12 11.49
N THR A 7 -13.19 -9.71 12.69
CA THR A 7 -13.16 -9.04 13.98
C THR A 7 -11.75 -8.54 14.30
N PRO A 8 -11.55 -7.23 14.52
CA PRO A 8 -10.29 -6.69 15.04
C PRO A 8 -9.92 -7.28 16.39
N HIS A 9 -8.63 -7.57 16.60
CA HIS A 9 -8.06 -7.95 17.88
C HIS A 9 -7.04 -6.90 18.36
N PRO A 10 -7.45 -5.83 19.05
CA PRO A 10 -6.57 -4.71 19.38
C PRO A 10 -5.46 -5.07 20.34
N ALA A 11 -5.71 -6.09 21.18
CA ALA A 11 -4.72 -6.67 22.09
C ALA A 11 -3.64 -7.48 21.35
N ALA A 12 -3.76 -7.66 20.03
CA ALA A 12 -2.69 -8.26 19.23
C ALA A 12 -1.43 -7.38 19.22
N PHE A 13 -1.57 -6.06 19.43
CA PHE A 13 -0.44 -5.14 19.58
C PHE A 13 -0.14 -4.86 21.06
N TYR A 14 1.10 -5.12 21.46
CA TYR A 14 1.57 -4.87 22.83
C TYR A 14 3.03 -4.42 22.85
N ASP A 15 3.47 -4.03 24.04
CA ASP A 15 4.81 -3.53 24.28
C ASP A 15 5.84 -4.67 24.10
N GLY A 16 6.68 -4.56 23.07
CA GLY A 16 7.76 -5.52 22.78
C GLY A 16 8.97 -5.39 23.71
N GLY A 17 8.95 -4.39 24.61
CA GLY A 17 10.03 -4.13 25.54
C GLY A 17 11.28 -3.53 24.88
N LEU A 18 12.37 -3.50 25.65
CA LEU A 18 13.71 -3.16 25.16
C LEU A 18 14.41 -4.42 24.62
N PRO A 19 15.44 -4.28 23.76
CA PRO A 19 16.28 -5.38 23.31
C PRO A 19 16.78 -6.23 24.47
N GLY A 20 16.77 -7.55 24.31
CA GLY A 20 17.12 -8.51 25.36
C GLY A 20 16.09 -8.66 26.50
N GLY A 21 15.10 -7.76 26.60
CA GLY A 21 13.98 -7.87 27.54
C GLY A 21 12.89 -8.83 27.04
N ARG A 22 12.02 -9.26 27.96
CA ARG A 22 10.81 -10.03 27.60
C ARG A 22 9.70 -9.09 27.09
N PRO A 23 8.92 -9.50 26.08
CA PRO A 23 7.68 -8.82 25.70
C PRO A 23 6.72 -8.69 26.88
N ARG A 24 5.92 -7.63 26.86
CA ARG A 24 4.98 -7.26 27.93
C ARG A 24 3.56 -7.22 27.38
N PRO A 25 2.90 -8.39 27.20
CA PRO A 25 1.54 -8.48 26.67
C PRO A 25 0.50 -7.83 27.57
N ASP A 26 0.85 -7.54 28.83
CA ASP A 26 0.06 -6.77 29.78
C ASP A 26 -0.04 -5.27 29.43
N LEU A 27 0.87 -4.77 28.59
CA LEU A 27 0.98 -3.35 28.24
C LEU A 27 0.64 -3.11 26.77
N ARG A 28 -0.08 -2.03 26.49
CA ARG A 28 -0.33 -1.59 25.11
C ARG A 28 0.97 -1.25 24.39
N ALA A 29 0.99 -1.47 23.08
CA ALA A 29 2.12 -1.11 22.23
C ALA A 29 2.48 0.38 22.41
N LYS A 30 3.78 0.63 22.57
CA LYS A 30 4.36 1.97 22.67
C LYS A 30 5.27 2.19 21.48
N VAL A 31 4.92 3.18 20.66
CA VAL A 31 5.77 3.62 19.56
C VAL A 31 6.65 4.75 20.08
N MET A 32 7.96 4.50 20.18
CA MET A 32 8.94 5.50 20.62
C MET A 32 10.00 5.62 19.54
N LEU A 33 10.20 6.85 19.06
CA LEU A 33 10.97 7.14 17.87
C LEU A 33 11.89 8.32 18.13
N GLU A 34 13.14 8.17 17.69
CA GLU A 34 14.11 9.25 17.64
C GLU A 34 14.30 9.63 16.18
N ARG A 35 14.09 10.91 15.86
CA ARG A 35 14.41 11.46 14.53
C ARG A 35 15.93 11.54 14.40
N VAL A 36 16.47 10.91 13.36
CA VAL A 36 17.89 10.92 13.03
C VAL A 36 18.04 11.55 11.63
N GLU A 37 19.05 12.39 11.46
CA GLU A 37 19.32 13.01 10.16
C GLU A 37 20.45 12.22 9.49
N ARG A 38 20.13 11.59 8.34
CA ARG A 38 21.11 10.79 7.58
C ARG A 38 21.38 11.45 6.24
N SER A 39 22.65 11.76 5.98
CA SER A 39 23.07 12.24 4.66
C SER A 39 23.26 11.03 3.74
N SER A 40 22.41 10.91 2.71
CA SER A 40 22.54 9.89 1.68
C SER A 40 22.64 10.57 0.32
N GLY A 41 23.82 10.53 -0.29
CA GLY A 41 24.07 11.18 -1.59
C GLY A 41 24.06 12.71 -1.55
N GLY A 42 24.40 13.32 -0.41
CA GLY A 42 24.49 14.78 -0.26
C GLY A 42 23.17 15.49 0.08
N LEU A 43 22.06 14.76 0.16
CA LEU A 43 20.77 15.28 0.63
C LEU A 43 20.47 14.71 2.03
N ALA A 44 20.11 15.59 2.96
CA ALA A 44 19.60 15.18 4.27
C ALA A 44 18.24 14.48 4.08
N ARG A 45 18.16 13.21 4.48
CA ARG A 45 16.90 12.48 4.59
C ARG A 45 16.56 12.32 6.06
N GLU A 46 15.31 12.59 6.39
CA GLU A 46 14.76 12.25 7.69
C GLU A 46 14.67 10.73 7.79
N SER A 47 15.28 10.17 8.83
CA SER A 47 15.16 8.77 9.21
C SER A 47 14.74 8.70 10.67
N PHE A 48 14.18 7.56 11.08
CA PHE A 48 13.70 7.37 12.43
C PHE A 48 14.22 6.06 13.00
N ARG A 49 14.86 6.16 14.17
CA ARG A 49 15.25 5.00 14.96
C ARG A 49 14.16 4.65 15.95
N MET A 50 13.82 3.37 16.06
CA MET A 50 12.94 2.90 17.13
C MET A 50 13.73 2.85 18.45
N LEU A 51 13.15 3.41 19.51
CA LEU A 51 13.71 3.35 20.87
C LEU A 51 13.11 2.21 21.69
N ARG A 52 12.08 1.55 21.15
CA ARG A 52 11.36 0.46 21.81
C ARG A 52 10.77 -0.47 20.79
N ARG A 53 10.77 -1.77 21.08
CA ARG A 53 10.20 -2.79 20.20
C ARG A 53 8.67 -2.79 20.30
N ILE A 54 8.03 -3.12 19.19
CA ILE A 54 6.60 -3.38 19.10
C ILE A 54 6.43 -4.89 18.88
N ALA A 55 5.50 -5.49 19.62
CA ALA A 55 5.11 -6.87 19.41
C ALA A 55 3.72 -6.92 18.78
N TYR A 56 3.57 -7.81 17.80
CA TYR A 56 2.32 -8.10 17.12
C TYR A 56 2.07 -9.61 17.12
N ASN A 57 0.97 -10.05 17.71
CA ASN A 57 0.58 -11.47 17.69
C ASN A 57 -0.21 -11.77 16.41
N ASP A 58 0.49 -12.26 15.39
CA ASP A 58 -0.09 -12.68 14.13
C ASP A 58 -0.68 -14.10 14.24
N GLU A 59 -1.82 -14.31 13.59
CA GLU A 59 -2.53 -15.60 13.60
C GLU A 59 -1.70 -16.75 13.01
N GLU A 60 -0.87 -16.45 12.00
CA GLU A 60 -0.11 -17.44 11.23
C GLU A 60 1.34 -17.56 11.76
N TYR A 61 1.99 -16.43 12.03
CA TYR A 61 3.40 -16.40 12.41
C TYR A 61 3.65 -16.27 13.92
N GLY A 62 2.60 -16.14 14.73
CA GLY A 62 2.68 -15.95 16.17
C GLY A 62 3.14 -14.55 16.56
N GLU A 63 3.77 -14.41 17.73
CA GLU A 63 4.36 -13.13 18.17
C GLU A 63 5.52 -12.76 17.24
N ILE A 64 5.38 -11.63 16.55
CA ILE A 64 6.38 -10.93 15.75
C ILE A 64 6.84 -9.71 16.54
N LEU A 65 8.13 -9.61 16.84
CA LEU A 65 8.75 -8.45 17.46
C LEU A 65 9.53 -7.66 16.40
N VAL A 66 9.35 -6.34 16.37
CA VAL A 66 10.13 -5.43 15.53
C VAL A 66 10.61 -4.21 16.35
N PRO A 67 11.88 -3.82 16.23
CA PRO A 67 12.96 -4.55 15.55
C PRO A 67 13.49 -5.71 16.38
N ALA A 68 14.29 -6.60 15.76
CA ALA A 68 15.13 -7.53 16.50
C ALA A 68 16.25 -6.79 17.23
N ASP A 69 16.85 -5.77 16.59
CA ASP A 69 17.89 -4.92 17.15
C ASP A 69 17.59 -3.41 16.95
N LEU A 70 17.50 -2.65 18.05
CA LEU A 70 17.22 -1.21 17.98
C LEU A 70 18.40 -0.38 17.44
N ASP A 71 19.63 -0.89 17.53
CA ASP A 71 20.82 -0.14 17.11
C ASP A 71 20.98 -0.16 15.58
N THR A 72 20.50 -1.23 14.93
CA THR A 72 20.58 -1.41 13.48
C THR A 72 19.31 -1.04 12.75
N PHE A 73 18.16 -1.02 13.43
CA PHE A 73 16.89 -0.71 12.79
C PHE A 73 16.76 0.77 12.45
N ASP A 74 16.63 1.03 11.15
CA ASP A 74 16.30 2.34 10.61
C ASP A 74 15.02 2.18 9.79
N THR A 75 13.97 2.90 10.18
CA THR A 75 12.76 3.04 9.37
C THR A 75 12.73 4.46 8.83
N ASP A 76 12.47 4.60 7.54
CA ASP A 76 12.25 5.91 6.93
C ASP A 76 10.86 6.46 7.26
N PHE A 77 10.05 5.73 8.05
CA PHE A 77 8.60 5.66 7.97
C PHE A 77 8.17 5.49 6.55
N ALA A 78 7.53 4.35 6.23
CA ALA A 78 6.80 4.07 4.99
C ALA A 78 6.97 5.23 4.04
N SER A 79 7.97 5.16 3.15
CA SER A 79 8.25 6.16 2.12
C SER A 79 7.04 6.21 1.17
N VAL A 80 5.92 6.67 1.72
CA VAL A 80 4.63 6.88 1.13
C VAL A 80 4.93 8.03 0.20
N PRO A 81 4.97 7.78 -1.13
CA PRO A 81 5.15 8.84 -2.09
C PRO A 81 4.17 9.96 -1.72
N GLY A 82 4.61 11.22 -1.73
CA GLY A 82 3.79 12.35 -1.25
C GLY A 82 2.36 12.35 -1.79
N LEU A 83 2.19 11.83 -3.01
CA LEU A 83 0.91 11.61 -3.71
C LEU A 83 -0.07 10.65 -3.00
N LEU A 84 0.35 9.84 -2.01
CA LEU A 84 -0.50 8.90 -1.27
C LEU A 84 -0.77 9.34 0.18
N THR A 85 -0.16 10.45 0.63
CA THR A 85 -0.36 10.97 2.00
C THR A 85 -1.77 11.50 2.26
N TRP A 86 -2.52 11.85 1.20
CA TRP A 86 -3.93 12.21 1.30
C TRP A 86 -4.85 11.00 1.58
N LEU A 87 -4.42 9.79 1.22
CA LEU A 87 -5.18 8.55 1.43
C LEU A 87 -4.85 7.90 2.78
N VAL A 88 -3.58 7.97 3.19
CA VAL A 88 -3.09 7.50 4.49
C VAL A 88 -2.18 8.58 5.09
N PRO A 89 -2.59 9.22 6.20
CA PRO A 89 -1.73 10.20 6.88
C PRO A 89 -0.43 9.51 7.33
N LYS A 90 0.68 10.25 7.44
CA LYS A 90 1.99 9.68 7.83
C LYS A 90 2.01 9.04 9.22
N THR A 91 1.06 9.41 10.09
CA THR A 91 0.93 8.90 11.46
C THR A 91 -0.53 8.57 11.76
N GLY A 92 -0.77 7.74 12.76
CA GLY A 92 -2.12 7.37 13.21
C GLY A 92 -2.22 5.89 13.56
N ALA A 93 -3.45 5.36 13.58
CA ALA A 93 -3.73 3.98 14.01
C ALA A 93 -2.99 2.89 13.21
N HIS A 94 -2.58 3.17 11.96
CA HIS A 94 -1.86 2.23 11.10
C HIS A 94 -0.34 2.21 11.36
N LEU A 95 0.18 3.15 12.17
CA LEU A 95 1.62 3.29 12.40
C LEU A 95 2.28 2.02 12.96
N PRO A 96 1.72 1.33 13.98
CA PRO A 96 2.30 0.07 14.46
C PRO A 96 2.33 -1.01 13.37
N ALA A 97 1.30 -1.07 12.52
CA ALA A 97 1.25 -2.02 11.41
C ALA A 97 2.33 -1.72 10.36
N ALA A 98 2.56 -0.44 10.05
CA ALA A 98 3.60 -0.03 9.12
C ALA A 98 5.00 -0.38 9.64
N LEU A 99 5.26 -0.16 10.93
CA LEU A 99 6.53 -0.54 11.56
C LEU A 99 6.78 -2.05 11.50
N ILE A 100 5.75 -2.88 11.75
CA ILE A 100 5.87 -4.33 11.56
C ILE A 100 6.22 -4.67 10.11
N HIS A 101 5.54 -4.07 9.12
CA HIS A 101 5.82 -4.32 7.70
C HIS A 101 7.24 -3.91 7.28
N ASP A 102 7.71 -2.75 7.72
CA ASP A 102 9.06 -2.25 7.45
C ASP A 102 10.12 -3.21 8.03
N GLY A 103 9.90 -3.72 9.26
CA GLY A 103 10.74 -4.74 9.87
C GLY A 103 10.84 -6.03 9.06
N LEU A 104 9.72 -6.48 8.49
CA LEU A 104 9.66 -7.68 7.66
C LEU A 104 10.32 -7.46 6.27
N VAL A 105 10.18 -6.28 5.67
CA VAL A 105 10.55 -6.03 4.26
C VAL A 105 11.92 -5.36 4.07
N GLY A 106 12.29 -4.41 4.93
CA GLY A 106 13.47 -3.55 4.74
C GLY A 106 14.79 -4.23 5.10
N GLY A 107 14.83 -4.89 6.27
CA GLY A 107 16.03 -5.52 6.81
C GLY A 107 15.84 -6.92 7.39
N ARG A 108 14.60 -7.45 7.38
CA ARG A 108 14.22 -8.67 8.11
C ARG A 108 14.62 -8.59 9.59
N ASP A 109 14.44 -7.41 10.15
CA ASP A 109 14.82 -7.06 11.51
C ASP A 109 13.66 -7.39 12.43
N TYR A 110 13.40 -8.69 12.60
CA TYR A 110 12.29 -9.18 13.41
C TYR A 110 12.61 -10.51 14.10
N VAL A 111 11.86 -10.82 15.16
CA VAL A 111 11.86 -12.13 15.82
C VAL A 111 10.44 -12.68 15.81
N ALA A 112 10.26 -13.93 15.37
CA ALA A 112 8.95 -14.58 15.31
C ALA A 112 8.91 -15.89 16.12
N THR A 113 7.90 -16.08 16.96
CA THR A 113 7.86 -17.19 17.95
C THR A 113 7.32 -18.51 17.42
N ARG A 114 6.38 -18.49 16.46
CA ARG A 114 5.87 -19.71 15.80
C ARG A 114 6.61 -20.03 14.51
N TYR A 115 7.66 -19.26 14.23
CA TYR A 115 8.51 -19.46 13.07
C TYR A 115 9.79 -20.18 13.52
N PRO A 116 10.08 -21.39 13.03
CA PRO A 116 11.30 -22.09 13.40
C PRO A 116 12.53 -21.21 13.13
N PRO A 117 13.56 -21.21 13.99
CA PRO A 117 14.78 -20.43 13.77
C PRO A 117 15.46 -20.72 12.42
N ASP A 118 15.27 -21.95 11.92
CA ASP A 118 15.87 -22.44 10.67
C ASP A 118 14.91 -22.35 9.46
N ALA A 119 13.71 -21.79 9.62
CA ALA A 119 12.76 -21.65 8.51
C ALA A 119 13.11 -20.43 7.63
N ASP A 120 12.76 -20.51 6.34
CA ASP A 120 13.01 -19.45 5.37
C ASP A 120 12.41 -18.12 5.84
N PRO A 121 13.11 -16.98 5.83
CA PRO A 121 12.52 -15.74 6.33
C PRO A 121 11.17 -15.40 5.68
N ILE A 122 10.28 -14.74 6.43
CA ILE A 122 8.96 -14.31 5.98
C ILE A 122 9.14 -13.52 4.69
N ASP A 123 8.65 -14.07 3.58
CA ASP A 123 8.83 -13.45 2.27
C ASP A 123 7.98 -12.16 2.17
N ARG A 124 8.29 -11.31 1.18
CA ARG A 124 7.56 -10.04 1.01
C ARG A 124 6.05 -10.19 0.88
N VAL A 125 5.59 -11.33 0.33
CA VAL A 125 4.16 -11.56 0.08
C VAL A 125 3.45 -11.92 1.38
N ALA A 126 4.09 -12.73 2.22
CA ALA A 126 3.65 -12.98 3.57
C ALA A 126 3.67 -11.70 4.41
N ALA A 127 4.70 -10.86 4.29
CA ALA A 127 4.77 -9.57 4.97
C ALA A 127 3.59 -8.66 4.61
N ASP A 128 3.19 -8.59 3.34
CA ASP A 128 2.01 -7.83 2.90
C ASP A 128 0.71 -8.36 3.54
N LEU A 129 0.58 -9.68 3.70
CA LEU A 129 -0.57 -10.30 4.36
C LEU A 129 -0.61 -10.01 5.86
N VAL A 130 0.53 -10.12 6.55
CA VAL A 130 0.71 -9.73 7.95
C VAL A 130 0.31 -8.26 8.11
N PHE A 131 0.79 -7.37 7.25
CA PHE A 131 0.45 -5.95 7.30
C PHE A 131 -1.05 -5.70 7.15
N ARG A 132 -1.72 -6.44 6.24
CA ARG A 132 -3.18 -6.35 6.10
C ARG A 132 -3.91 -6.80 7.36
N ARG A 133 -3.48 -7.87 8.03
CA ARG A 133 -4.07 -8.33 9.30
C ARG A 133 -3.78 -7.35 10.44
N ALA A 134 -2.55 -6.85 10.53
CA ALA A 134 -2.15 -5.81 11.47
C ALA A 134 -3.03 -4.54 11.34
N MET A 135 -3.30 -4.09 10.11
CA MET A 135 -4.23 -2.99 9.87
C MET A 135 -5.68 -3.29 10.30
N ARG A 136 -6.16 -4.54 10.17
CA ARG A 136 -7.47 -4.95 10.71
C ARG A 136 -7.49 -4.74 12.22
N ASP A 137 -6.45 -5.21 12.91
CA ASP A 137 -6.37 -5.20 14.36
C ASP A 137 -6.15 -3.79 14.94
N SER A 138 -5.64 -2.88 14.10
CA SER A 138 -5.60 -1.43 14.32
C SER A 138 -6.89 -0.67 13.96
N TYR A 139 -8.01 -1.37 13.69
CA TYR A 139 -9.30 -0.76 13.29
C TYR A 139 -9.25 0.09 12.01
N ILE A 140 -8.33 -0.19 11.09
CA ILE A 140 -8.33 0.50 9.80
C ILE A 140 -9.56 0.06 8.98
N PRO A 141 -10.36 1.00 8.47
CA PRO A 141 -11.57 0.67 7.70
C PRO A 141 -11.26 -0.23 6.51
N LEU A 142 -12.21 -1.12 6.19
CA LEU A 142 -12.04 -2.18 5.20
C LEU A 142 -11.48 -1.65 3.86
N ILE A 143 -12.13 -0.65 3.26
CA ILE A 143 -11.73 -0.10 1.96
C ILE A 143 -10.31 0.47 2.03
N ARG A 144 -10.01 1.29 3.04
CA ARG A 144 -8.67 1.87 3.23
C ARG A 144 -7.61 0.77 3.33
N ARG A 145 -7.87 -0.25 4.15
CA ARG A 145 -6.98 -1.40 4.33
C ARG A 145 -6.69 -2.14 3.02
N TRP A 146 -7.71 -2.35 2.19
CA TRP A 146 -7.53 -2.98 0.88
C TRP A 146 -6.75 -2.13 -0.10
N LEU A 147 -6.98 -0.81 -0.12
CA LEU A 147 -6.21 0.11 -0.96
C LEU A 147 -4.73 0.12 -0.57
N VAL A 148 -4.44 0.23 0.72
CA VAL A 148 -3.07 0.22 1.25
C VAL A 148 -2.38 -1.11 0.97
N TRP A 149 -3.07 -2.23 1.23
CA TRP A 149 -2.54 -3.55 0.93
C TRP A 149 -2.24 -3.73 -0.57
N SER A 150 -3.09 -3.20 -1.44
CA SER A 150 -2.86 -3.25 -2.89
C SER A 150 -1.63 -2.44 -3.31
N ALA A 151 -1.40 -1.29 -2.66
CA ALA A 151 -0.21 -0.47 -2.88
C ALA A 151 1.09 -1.18 -2.48
N VAL A 152 1.15 -1.81 -1.30
CA VAL A 152 2.35 -2.59 -0.90
C VAL A 152 2.53 -3.83 -1.78
N THR A 153 1.44 -4.48 -2.19
CA THR A 153 1.48 -5.61 -3.14
C THR A 153 2.10 -5.18 -4.48
N LEU A 154 1.77 -3.98 -4.97
CA LEU A 154 2.40 -3.43 -6.16
C LEU A 154 3.90 -3.14 -5.94
N GLY A 155 4.28 -2.68 -4.75
CA GLY A 155 5.67 -2.57 -4.31
C GLY A 155 6.41 -3.91 -4.34
N THR A 156 5.76 -4.98 -3.86
CA THR A 156 6.26 -6.37 -3.90
C THR A 156 6.37 -6.88 -5.34
N ILE A 157 5.41 -6.58 -6.22
CA ILE A 157 5.51 -6.91 -7.65
C ILE A 157 6.69 -6.20 -8.31
N ARG A 158 6.92 -4.92 -7.97
CA ARG A 158 8.04 -4.14 -8.49
C ARG A 158 9.39 -4.74 -8.06
N HIS A 159 9.60 -4.92 -6.76
CA HIS A 159 10.89 -5.38 -6.22
C HIS A 159 11.10 -6.90 -6.33
N GLY A 160 10.02 -7.65 -6.52
CA GLY A 160 10.04 -9.11 -6.49
C GLY A 160 9.99 -9.66 -5.07
N SER A 161 9.72 -10.96 -5.01
CA SER A 161 9.80 -11.76 -3.78
C SER A 161 10.76 -12.91 -4.01
N GLU A 162 11.40 -13.33 -2.93
CA GLU A 162 12.44 -14.35 -2.87
C GLU A 162 11.94 -15.71 -3.35
N SER A 163 10.64 -15.97 -3.21
CA SER A 163 9.99 -17.19 -3.68
C SER A 163 9.73 -17.22 -5.20
N TRP A 164 10.09 -16.16 -5.95
CA TRP A 164 9.73 -16.04 -7.37
C TRP A 164 10.89 -16.33 -8.31
N SER A 165 10.62 -17.14 -9.33
CA SER A 165 11.49 -17.21 -10.51
C SER A 165 11.41 -15.93 -11.34
N ARG A 166 12.47 -15.65 -12.12
CA ARG A 166 12.52 -14.46 -13.02
C ARG A 166 11.31 -14.39 -13.97
N ALA A 167 10.91 -15.52 -14.55
CA ALA A 167 9.75 -15.58 -15.45
C ALA A 167 8.44 -15.23 -14.73
N ARG A 168 8.26 -15.71 -13.49
CA ARG A 168 7.08 -15.38 -12.67
C ARG A 168 7.07 -13.90 -12.29
N HIS A 169 8.21 -13.36 -11.90
CA HIS A 169 8.36 -11.94 -11.56
C HIS A 169 8.04 -11.05 -12.77
N LEU A 170 8.62 -11.34 -13.94
CA LEU A 170 8.34 -10.62 -15.18
C LEU A 170 6.85 -10.68 -15.54
N ARG A 171 6.20 -11.86 -15.42
CA ARG A 171 4.76 -12.00 -15.67
C ARG A 171 3.93 -11.04 -14.81
N TYR A 172 4.25 -10.93 -13.51
CA TYR A 172 3.54 -10.01 -12.63
C TYR A 172 3.82 -8.55 -12.98
N GLN A 173 5.05 -8.19 -13.33
CA GLN A 173 5.37 -6.83 -13.76
C GLN A 173 4.63 -6.44 -15.05
N VAL A 174 4.62 -7.31 -16.06
CA VAL A 174 3.92 -7.08 -17.33
C VAL A 174 2.41 -6.98 -17.09
N ALA A 175 1.82 -7.88 -16.30
CA ALA A 175 0.40 -7.82 -15.98
C ALA A 175 0.04 -6.52 -15.24
N ALA A 176 0.84 -6.13 -14.24
CA ALA A 176 0.61 -4.91 -13.47
C ALA A 176 0.76 -3.65 -14.34
N LEU A 177 1.87 -3.52 -15.08
CA LEU A 177 2.11 -2.37 -15.96
C LEU A 177 1.05 -2.29 -17.06
N GLY A 178 0.74 -3.42 -17.72
CA GLY A 178 -0.29 -3.49 -18.76
C GLY A 178 -1.67 -3.09 -18.23
N THR A 179 -2.03 -3.54 -17.02
CA THR A 179 -3.28 -3.13 -16.36
C THR A 179 -3.30 -1.62 -16.10
N LEU A 180 -2.24 -1.06 -15.51
CA LEU A 180 -2.17 0.38 -15.19
C LEU A 180 -2.26 1.24 -16.45
N LEU A 181 -1.51 0.89 -17.51
CA LEU A 181 -1.53 1.61 -18.77
C LEU A 181 -2.89 1.50 -19.47
N CYS A 182 -3.50 0.30 -19.48
CA CYS A 182 -4.81 0.09 -20.08
C CYS A 182 -5.90 0.90 -19.35
N VAL A 183 -5.92 0.84 -18.02
CA VAL A 183 -6.89 1.60 -17.20
C VAL A 183 -6.70 3.10 -17.36
N ALA A 184 -5.45 3.60 -17.32
CA ALA A 184 -5.18 5.02 -17.52
C ALA A 184 -5.59 5.49 -18.93
N GLY A 185 -5.22 4.74 -19.96
CA GLY A 185 -5.58 5.05 -21.35
C GLY A 185 -7.09 5.05 -21.57
N LEU A 186 -7.81 4.04 -21.08
CA LEU A 186 -9.26 3.98 -21.16
C LEU A 186 -9.93 5.09 -20.35
N GLY A 187 -9.39 5.46 -19.19
CA GLY A 187 -9.89 6.58 -18.39
C GLY A 187 -9.77 7.91 -19.13
N ILE A 188 -8.61 8.17 -19.77
CA ILE A 188 -8.41 9.35 -20.62
C ILE A 188 -9.41 9.37 -21.78
N ILE A 189 -9.54 8.26 -22.50
CA ILE A 189 -10.50 8.17 -23.62
C ILE A 189 -11.92 8.39 -23.10
N ALA A 190 -12.30 7.78 -21.97
CA ALA A 190 -13.61 7.98 -21.36
C ALA A 190 -13.86 9.44 -20.95
N THR A 191 -12.84 10.17 -20.52
CA THR A 191 -12.96 11.61 -20.24
C THR A 191 -13.26 12.37 -21.53
N LEU A 192 -12.51 12.09 -22.60
CA LEU A 192 -12.67 12.77 -23.88
C LEU A 192 -14.04 12.44 -24.51
N ASP A 193 -14.50 11.19 -24.36
CA ASP A 193 -15.80 10.72 -24.83
C ASP A 193 -16.95 11.43 -24.08
N LEU A 194 -16.84 11.57 -22.75
CA LEU A 194 -17.83 12.30 -21.92
C LEU A 194 -17.98 13.79 -22.29
N PHE A 195 -16.99 14.38 -22.97
CA PHE A 195 -17.01 15.76 -23.45
C PHE A 195 -17.19 15.86 -24.98
N ASP A 196 -17.65 14.79 -25.62
CA ASP A 196 -17.91 14.70 -27.06
C ASP A 196 -16.68 15.04 -27.95
N VAL A 197 -15.46 14.90 -27.42
CA VAL A 197 -14.22 15.12 -28.18
C VAL A 197 -13.90 13.93 -29.07
N VAL A 198 -14.24 12.72 -28.60
CA VAL A 198 -14.11 11.45 -29.33
C VAL A 198 -15.36 10.59 -29.08
N ALA A 199 -15.57 9.56 -29.90
CA ALA A 199 -16.65 8.58 -29.70
C ALA A 199 -16.11 7.16 -29.91
N TRP A 200 -15.13 6.78 -29.10
CA TRP A 200 -14.37 5.54 -29.28
C TRP A 200 -14.86 4.42 -28.37
N LEU A 201 -15.55 4.74 -27.28
CA LEU A 201 -15.96 3.73 -26.30
C LEU A 201 -17.38 3.24 -26.61
N PRO A 202 -17.54 1.96 -27.03
CA PRO A 202 -18.83 1.46 -27.49
C PRO A 202 -19.89 1.38 -26.38
N TRP A 203 -19.48 1.38 -25.10
CA TRP A 203 -20.39 1.37 -23.95
C TRP A 203 -20.83 2.77 -23.50
N MET A 204 -20.12 3.83 -23.89
CA MET A 204 -20.54 5.22 -23.66
C MET A 204 -21.47 5.66 -24.80
N GLY A 205 -21.07 5.40 -26.05
CA GLY A 205 -21.89 5.50 -27.26
C GLY A 205 -22.17 6.93 -27.70
N ALA A 206 -21.95 7.22 -28.98
CA ALA A 206 -22.29 8.52 -29.57
C ALA A 206 -23.80 8.80 -29.47
N ASP A 207 -24.17 10.04 -29.20
CA ASP A 207 -25.55 10.55 -29.13
C ASP A 207 -26.40 10.03 -27.94
N ARG A 208 -25.76 9.54 -26.87
CA ARG A 208 -26.47 9.21 -25.63
C ARG A 208 -26.55 10.44 -24.73
N GLY A 209 -27.58 10.52 -23.89
CA GLY A 209 -27.65 11.62 -22.91
C GLY A 209 -26.51 11.49 -21.89
N PHE A 210 -25.94 12.63 -21.47
CA PHE A 210 -24.84 12.74 -20.50
C PHE A 210 -24.89 11.77 -19.30
N VAL A 211 -26.07 11.56 -18.70
CA VAL A 211 -26.24 10.63 -17.56
C VAL A 211 -25.91 9.19 -17.94
N THR A 212 -26.26 8.78 -19.16
CA THR A 212 -26.01 7.41 -19.66
C THR A 212 -24.53 7.21 -19.96
N GLU A 213 -23.86 8.22 -20.53
CA GLU A 213 -22.42 8.20 -20.76
C GLU A 213 -21.65 8.17 -19.46
N LEU A 214 -22.02 9.00 -18.48
CA LEU A 214 -21.44 8.99 -17.14
C LEU A 214 -21.60 7.62 -16.47
N ALA A 215 -22.79 7.03 -16.55
CA ALA A 215 -23.05 5.70 -16.01
C ALA A 215 -22.24 4.61 -16.73
N GLY A 216 -22.14 4.69 -18.07
CA GLY A 216 -21.32 3.79 -18.89
C GLY A 216 -19.83 3.90 -18.58
N GLY A 217 -19.33 5.12 -18.42
CA GLY A 217 -17.96 5.41 -18.01
C GLY A 217 -17.65 4.85 -16.62
N LEU A 218 -18.54 5.07 -15.64
CA LEU A 218 -18.40 4.51 -14.30
C LEU A 218 -18.45 2.97 -14.31
N ALA A 219 -19.35 2.37 -15.09
CA ALA A 219 -19.42 0.93 -15.25
C ALA A 219 -18.11 0.38 -15.85
N GLY A 220 -17.57 1.02 -16.88
CA GLY A 220 -16.25 0.69 -17.45
C GLY A 220 -15.13 0.80 -16.44
N ALA A 221 -15.11 1.87 -15.63
CA ALA A 221 -14.14 2.12 -14.57
C ALA A 221 -14.17 1.07 -13.43
N ILE A 222 -15.22 0.27 -13.33
CA ILE A 222 -15.33 -0.83 -12.37
C ILE A 222 -15.05 -2.17 -13.06
N VAL A 223 -15.80 -2.48 -14.12
CA VAL A 223 -15.78 -3.79 -14.77
C VAL A 223 -14.42 -4.08 -15.41
N VAL A 224 -13.82 -3.11 -16.12
CA VAL A 224 -12.54 -3.32 -16.80
C VAL A 224 -11.43 -3.65 -15.80
N PRO A 225 -11.21 -2.87 -14.72
CA PRO A 225 -10.26 -3.24 -13.67
C PRO A 225 -10.51 -4.61 -13.01
N LEU A 226 -11.78 -4.99 -12.78
CA LEU A 226 -12.10 -6.30 -12.21
C LEU A 226 -11.62 -7.44 -13.12
N LEU A 227 -11.86 -7.32 -14.43
CA LEU A 227 -11.42 -8.31 -15.41
C LEU A 227 -9.90 -8.33 -15.58
N LEU A 228 -9.26 -7.16 -15.70
CA LEU A 228 -7.81 -7.06 -15.80
C LEU A 228 -7.12 -7.57 -14.54
N GLY A 229 -7.72 -7.37 -13.36
CA GLY A 229 -7.23 -7.92 -12.09
C GLY A 229 -7.03 -9.43 -12.15
N LEU A 230 -7.89 -10.19 -12.84
CA LEU A 230 -7.75 -11.65 -12.96
C LEU A 230 -6.39 -12.07 -13.58
N THR A 231 -5.80 -11.24 -14.42
CA THR A 231 -4.48 -11.50 -15.04
C THR A 231 -3.33 -11.52 -14.01
N TRP A 232 -3.56 -10.96 -12.82
CA TRP A 232 -2.58 -10.94 -11.72
C TRP A 232 -2.56 -12.26 -10.93
N GLY A 233 -3.43 -13.24 -11.29
CA GLY A 233 -3.46 -14.56 -10.67
C GLY A 233 -3.80 -14.48 -9.18
N ARG A 234 -2.87 -14.89 -8.31
CA ARG A 234 -3.09 -14.84 -6.84
C ARG A 234 -3.27 -13.43 -6.29
N PHE A 235 -2.83 -12.41 -7.03
CA PHE A 235 -2.97 -11.00 -6.67
C PHE A 235 -4.20 -10.34 -7.31
N ALA A 236 -5.18 -11.13 -7.78
CA ALA A 236 -6.31 -10.60 -8.54
C ALA A 236 -7.09 -9.49 -7.83
N ILE A 237 -7.29 -9.63 -6.51
CA ILE A 237 -7.99 -8.61 -5.72
C ILE A 237 -7.16 -7.32 -5.62
N ALA A 238 -5.83 -7.43 -5.47
CA ALA A 238 -4.94 -6.27 -5.44
C ALA A 238 -4.97 -5.54 -6.79
N GLY A 239 -4.92 -6.28 -7.90
CA GLY A 239 -5.02 -5.74 -9.25
C GLY A 239 -6.36 -5.04 -9.50
N ALA A 240 -7.47 -5.68 -9.12
CA ALA A 240 -8.81 -5.11 -9.18
C ALA A 240 -8.92 -3.81 -8.38
N MET A 241 -8.54 -3.81 -7.10
CA MET A 241 -8.59 -2.61 -6.25
C MET A 241 -7.70 -1.49 -6.79
N THR A 242 -6.50 -1.81 -7.27
CA THR A 242 -5.56 -0.84 -7.85
C THR A 242 -6.14 -0.21 -9.11
N GLY A 243 -6.69 -1.03 -10.02
CA GLY A 243 -7.29 -0.54 -11.25
C GLY A 243 -8.56 0.29 -11.01
N VAL A 244 -9.46 -0.13 -10.11
CA VAL A 244 -10.66 0.65 -9.76
C VAL A 244 -10.27 1.99 -9.13
N ALA A 245 -9.34 1.96 -8.17
CA ALA A 245 -8.84 3.17 -7.54
C ALA A 245 -8.24 4.12 -8.58
N LEU A 246 -7.38 3.62 -9.47
CA LEU A 246 -6.80 4.42 -10.55
C LEU A 246 -7.89 5.00 -11.47
N ALA A 247 -8.82 4.18 -11.97
CA ALA A 247 -9.86 4.63 -12.90
C ALA A 247 -10.73 5.76 -12.31
N VAL A 248 -11.13 5.61 -11.04
CA VAL A 248 -11.96 6.59 -10.34
C VAL A 248 -11.17 7.85 -9.99
N LEU A 249 -9.93 7.69 -9.51
CA LEU A 249 -9.12 8.82 -9.01
C LEU A 249 -8.31 9.52 -10.10
N LEU A 250 -8.20 8.98 -11.32
CA LEU A 250 -7.43 9.55 -12.41
C LEU A 250 -7.83 11.01 -12.67
N HIS A 251 -9.13 11.26 -12.78
CA HIS A 251 -9.71 12.57 -13.07
C HIS A 251 -9.48 13.55 -11.92
N VAL A 252 -9.66 13.10 -10.69
CA VAL A 252 -9.39 13.90 -9.48
C VAL A 252 -7.92 14.27 -9.41
N THR A 253 -7.03 13.32 -9.69
CA THR A 253 -5.58 13.53 -9.67
C THR A 253 -5.16 14.52 -10.74
N ALA A 254 -5.68 14.39 -11.96
CA ALA A 254 -5.43 15.33 -13.05
C ALA A 254 -5.90 16.75 -12.68
N LEU A 255 -7.09 16.88 -12.10
CA LEU A 255 -7.62 18.16 -11.64
C LEU A 255 -6.72 18.80 -10.56
N VAL A 256 -6.27 18.02 -9.57
CA VAL A 256 -5.38 18.51 -8.51
C VAL A 256 -4.03 18.95 -9.07
N ILE A 257 -3.47 18.21 -10.05
CA ILE A 257 -2.21 18.57 -10.71
C ILE A 257 -2.38 19.90 -11.46
N VAL A 258 -3.44 20.05 -12.25
CA VAL A 258 -3.74 21.29 -12.97
C VAL A 258 -3.91 22.46 -12.00
N ALA A 259 -4.70 22.29 -10.93
CA ALA A 259 -4.91 23.32 -9.93
C ALA A 259 -3.60 23.73 -9.23
N SER A 260 -2.73 22.76 -8.92
CA SER A 260 -1.44 22.98 -8.29
C SER A 260 -0.47 23.71 -9.22
N LEU A 261 -0.45 23.37 -10.51
CA LEU A 261 0.33 24.08 -11.53
C LEU A 261 -0.15 25.52 -11.69
N VAL A 262 -1.47 25.75 -11.81
CA VAL A 262 -2.05 27.10 -11.89
C VAL A 262 -1.69 27.93 -10.67
N PHE A 263 -1.83 27.37 -9.47
CA PHE A 263 -1.46 28.05 -8.22
C PHE A 263 0.02 28.40 -8.17
N THR A 264 0.90 27.48 -8.57
CA THR A 264 2.35 27.69 -8.59
C THR A 264 2.74 28.77 -9.61
N LEU A 265 2.13 28.74 -10.80
CA LEU A 265 2.34 29.74 -11.85
C LEU A 265 1.84 31.13 -11.41
N ALA A 266 0.67 31.21 -10.77
CA ALA A 266 0.13 32.45 -10.24
C ALA A 266 1.05 33.07 -9.18
N LEU A 267 1.61 32.26 -8.27
CA LEU A 267 2.58 32.73 -7.28
C LEU A 267 3.90 33.17 -7.92
N SER A 268 4.37 32.48 -8.97
CA SER A 268 5.60 32.84 -9.66
C SER A 268 5.47 34.10 -10.53
N GLY A 269 4.26 34.47 -10.96
CA GLY A 269 4.00 35.69 -11.73
C GLY A 269 3.78 36.95 -10.89
N THR A 270 3.80 36.84 -9.57
CA THR A 270 3.67 37.96 -8.62
C THR A 270 5.00 38.40 -7.98
N ALA A 271 6.13 37.84 -8.44
CA ALA A 271 7.49 38.22 -8.04
C ALA A 271 8.20 38.95 -9.19
#